data_AF-A0A2D6IPC8-F1
#
_entry.id   AF-A0A2D6IPC8-F1
#
_cell.length_a   1.000
_cell.length_b   1.000
_cell.length_c   1.000
_cell.angle_alpha   90.00
_cell.angle_beta   90.00
_cell.angle_gamma   90.00
#
_symmetry.space_group_name_H-M   'P 1'
#
loop_
_entity.id
_entity.type
_entity.pdbx_description
1 polymer ?
#
loop_
_entity_poly.entity_id
_entity_poly.type
_entity_poly.pdbx_seq_one_letter_code
_entity_poly.pdbx_strand_id
1 'polypeptide(L)'
;MTTSNVLATDALALQLPTYTAFDAVEALHVKQLQQFLRESDNAYDRSNLVAHVVADVWIVNPTRDQVVLVEHALSHRWLAPGGHCDGNPDVFANAVREAEEETGLTDLKPLLAGAIFDINAAPVETRKVHGSIEPGQRV
;
A
#
# COMPACT_ATOMS: atom_id res chain seq x y z
N MET A 1 -5.44 33.27 -8.33
CA MET A 1 -5.95 32.30 -7.36
C MET A 1 -4.87 31.24 -7.21
N THR A 2 -4.01 31.41 -6.22
CA THR A 2 -2.96 30.45 -5.88
C THR A 2 -3.63 29.26 -5.20
N THR A 3 -3.63 28.11 -5.87
CA THR A 3 -3.94 26.82 -5.26
C THR A 3 -2.86 26.56 -4.21
N SER A 4 -3.22 26.70 -2.93
CA SER A 4 -2.41 26.23 -1.82
C SER A 4 -2.15 24.73 -2.03
N ASN A 5 -0.93 24.42 -2.46
CA ASN A 5 -0.38 23.08 -2.40
C ASN A 5 -0.16 22.78 -0.91
N VAL A 6 -1.20 22.33 -0.23
CA VAL A 6 -1.04 21.64 1.04
C VAL A 6 -0.28 20.38 0.67
N LEU A 7 1.04 20.38 0.91
CA LEU A 7 1.81 19.15 0.93
C LEU A 7 1.03 18.21 1.83
N ALA A 8 0.36 17.21 1.26
CA ALA A 8 -0.25 16.16 2.04
C ALA A 8 0.90 15.58 2.86
N THR A 9 0.90 15.86 4.16
CA THR A 9 1.94 15.39 5.04
C THR A 9 1.99 13.88 4.90
N ASP A 10 3.17 13.34 4.60
CA ASP A 10 3.38 11.90 4.47
C ASP A 10 3.04 11.22 5.80
N ALA A 11 1.80 10.75 5.91
CA ALA A 11 1.26 10.16 7.12
C ALA A 11 1.96 8.84 7.45
N LEU A 12 2.43 8.10 6.43
CA LEU A 12 3.24 6.90 6.61
C LEU A 12 4.55 7.25 7.32
N ALA A 13 5.30 8.24 6.82
CA ALA A 13 6.56 8.68 7.41
C ALA A 13 6.41 9.16 8.87
N LEU A 14 5.26 9.77 9.21
CA LEU A 14 4.97 10.20 10.59
C LEU A 14 4.64 9.05 11.55
N GLN A 15 4.04 7.97 11.06
CA GLN A 15 3.64 6.83 11.88
C GLN A 15 4.79 5.83 12.14
N LEU A 16 5.71 5.69 11.17
CA LEU A 16 6.81 4.72 11.23
C LEU A 16 7.70 4.80 12.48
N PRO A 17 8.02 5.97 13.07
CA PRO A 17 8.84 6.04 14.28
C PRO A 17 8.16 5.44 15.53
N THR A 18 6.83 5.39 15.54
CA THR A 18 6.04 4.87 16.67
C THR A 18 5.42 3.50 16.39
N TYR A 19 5.57 2.99 15.17
CA TYR A 19 5.06 1.69 14.79
C TYR A 19 5.83 0.57 15.49
N THR A 20 5.10 -0.37 16.10
CA THR A 20 5.68 -1.55 16.74
C THR A 20 5.45 -2.76 15.84
N ALA A 21 6.53 -3.31 15.28
CA ALA A 21 6.46 -4.52 14.48
C ALA A 21 5.97 -5.72 15.32
N PHE A 22 5.17 -6.58 14.69
CA PHE A 22 4.64 -7.82 15.24
C PHE A 22 5.75 -8.85 15.50
N ASP A 23 6.72 -8.97 14.59
CA ASP A 23 7.83 -9.89 14.70
C ASP A 23 9.15 -9.35 14.13
N ALA A 24 10.19 -10.19 14.12
CA ALA A 24 11.52 -9.83 13.62
C ALA A 24 11.58 -9.62 12.10
N VAL A 25 10.68 -10.28 11.34
CA VAL A 25 10.60 -10.15 9.88
C VAL A 25 9.98 -8.80 9.53
N GLU A 26 8.86 -8.46 10.15
CA GLU A 26 8.25 -7.14 9.99
C GLU A 26 9.18 -6.03 10.49
N ALA A 27 9.92 -6.24 11.59
CA ALA A 27 10.91 -5.26 12.05
C ALA A 27 12.02 -5.00 11.01
N LEU A 28 12.38 -6.00 10.19
CA LEU A 28 13.30 -5.82 9.07
C LEU A 28 12.64 -5.00 7.96
N HIS A 29 11.40 -5.31 7.59
CA HIS A 29 10.65 -4.57 6.57
C HIS A 29 10.43 -3.11 6.96
N VAL A 30 10.11 -2.82 8.24
CA VAL A 30 10.00 -1.45 8.76
C VAL A 30 11.31 -0.69 8.58
N LYS A 31 12.47 -1.30 8.88
CA LYS A 31 13.78 -0.64 8.68
C LYS A 31 14.08 -0.39 7.21
N GLN A 32 13.78 -1.35 6.34
CA GLN A 32 13.93 -1.20 4.89
C GLN A 32 13.07 -0.06 4.35
N LEU A 33 11.79 -0.01 4.74
CA LEU A 33 10.86 1.04 4.35
C LEU A 33 11.32 2.41 4.85
N GLN A 34 11.73 2.52 6.12
CA GLN A 34 12.27 3.76 6.68
C GLN A 34 13.51 4.25 5.92
N GLN A 35 14.42 3.35 5.53
CA GLN A 35 15.59 3.70 4.75
C GLN A 35 15.19 4.14 3.34
N PHE A 36 14.33 3.37 2.67
CA PHE A 36 13.85 3.65 1.33
C PHE A 36 13.18 5.02 1.23
N LEU A 37 12.29 5.37 2.18
CA LEU A 37 11.63 6.67 2.22
C LEU A 37 12.59 7.85 2.43
N ARG A 38 13.76 7.63 3.06
CA ARG A 38 14.79 8.67 3.21
C ARG A 38 15.64 8.87 1.96
N GLU A 39 15.80 7.83 1.16
CA GLU A 39 16.75 7.79 0.03
C GLU A 39 16.07 7.92 -1.34
N SER A 40 14.75 7.76 -1.41
CA SER A 40 13.99 7.72 -2.66
C SER A 40 13.19 9.00 -2.89
N ASP A 41 13.47 9.69 -3.99
CA ASP A 41 12.77 10.93 -4.39
C ASP A 41 11.35 10.66 -4.94
N ASN A 42 11.06 9.42 -5.37
CA ASN A 42 9.79 9.03 -5.99
C ASN A 42 9.23 7.73 -5.39
N ALA A 43 9.28 7.62 -4.05
CA ALA A 43 8.93 6.40 -3.33
C ALA A 43 7.50 5.87 -3.56
N TYR A 44 6.56 6.73 -3.98
CA TYR A 44 5.15 6.38 -4.18
C TYR A 44 4.78 6.16 -5.65
N ASP A 45 5.73 6.36 -6.58
CA ASP A 45 5.49 6.28 -8.01
C ASP A 45 5.97 4.94 -8.56
N ARG A 46 5.08 4.22 -9.26
CA ARG A 46 5.37 2.89 -9.83
C ARG A 46 6.45 2.91 -10.93
N SER A 47 6.83 4.08 -11.45
CA SER A 47 7.99 4.25 -12.32
C SER A 47 9.31 4.00 -11.59
N ASN A 48 9.33 4.00 -10.25
CA ASN A 48 10.47 3.52 -9.48
C ASN A 48 10.52 1.99 -9.52
N LEU A 49 11.34 1.47 -10.43
CA LEU A 49 11.54 0.03 -10.64
C LEU A 49 12.50 -0.61 -9.62
N VAL A 50 13.12 0.17 -8.72
CA VAL A 50 13.92 -0.39 -7.61
C VAL A 50 12.98 -0.87 -6.50
N ALA A 51 12.06 0.00 -6.07
CA ALA A 51 10.98 -0.28 -5.14
C ALA A 51 9.99 0.89 -5.16
N HIS A 52 8.76 0.67 -4.72
CA HIS A 52 7.80 1.74 -4.44
C HIS A 52 6.77 1.25 -3.42
N VAL A 53 6.15 2.20 -2.72
CA VAL A 53 5.10 1.95 -1.74
C VAL A 53 3.80 1.60 -2.46
N VAL A 54 3.15 0.59 -1.91
CA VAL A 54 1.84 0.08 -2.32
C VAL A 54 0.91 0.14 -1.11
N ALA A 55 -0.39 0.25 -1.37
CA ALA A 55 -1.41 0.44 -0.35
C ALA A 55 -2.36 -0.75 -0.35
N ASP A 56 -2.32 -1.55 0.73
CA ASP A 56 -3.25 -2.66 0.96
C ASP A 56 -4.22 -2.36 2.09
N VAL A 57 -5.35 -3.07 2.09
CA VAL A 57 -6.30 -3.04 3.19
C VAL A 57 -6.69 -4.44 3.66
N TRP A 58 -6.71 -4.61 4.98
CA TRP A 58 -7.41 -5.72 5.61
C TRP A 58 -8.85 -5.32 5.90
N ILE A 59 -9.80 -5.91 5.18
CA ILE A 59 -11.24 -5.71 5.41
C ILE A 59 -11.79 -6.93 6.15
N VAL A 60 -12.36 -6.69 7.32
CA VAL A 60 -12.93 -7.74 8.17
C VAL A 60 -14.42 -7.51 8.41
N ASN A 61 -15.16 -8.59 8.64
CA ASN A 61 -16.55 -8.48 9.06
C ASN A 61 -16.66 -7.95 10.51
N PRO A 62 -17.85 -7.51 10.98
CA PRO A 62 -18.00 -6.90 12.31
C PRO A 62 -17.55 -7.79 13.49
N THR A 63 -17.69 -9.12 13.37
CA THR A 63 -17.23 -10.09 14.39
C THR A 63 -15.73 -10.36 14.31
N ARG A 64 -15.06 -9.96 13.23
CA ARG A 64 -13.61 -10.12 12.98
C ARG A 64 -13.18 -11.58 12.88
N ASP A 65 -14.06 -12.44 12.38
CA ASP A 65 -13.79 -13.86 12.13
C ASP A 65 -13.69 -14.19 10.63
N GLN A 66 -13.96 -13.21 9.76
CA GLN A 66 -13.84 -13.32 8.30
C GLN A 66 -13.11 -12.12 7.73
N VAL A 67 -12.41 -12.36 6.61
CA VAL A 67 -11.65 -11.36 5.86
C VAL A 67 -12.08 -11.38 4.39
N VAL A 68 -12.13 -10.21 3.75
CA VAL A 68 -12.34 -10.09 2.31
C VAL A 68 -10.99 -10.23 1.61
N LEU A 69 -10.95 -11.12 0.62
CA LEU A 69 -9.84 -11.28 -0.31
C LEU A 69 -10.38 -11.18 -1.73
N VAL A 70 -9.53 -10.75 -2.66
CA VAL A 70 -9.81 -10.71 -4.10
C VAL A 70 -8.97 -11.77 -4.79
N GLU A 71 -9.56 -12.47 -5.77
CA GLU A 71 -8.82 -13.42 -6.59
C GLU A 71 -8.09 -12.67 -7.70
N HIS A 72 -6.76 -12.74 -7.69
CA HIS A 72 -5.94 -12.09 -8.71
C HIS A 72 -5.97 -12.89 -10.01
N ALA A 73 -6.39 -12.23 -11.10
CA ALA A 73 -6.67 -12.88 -12.38
C ALA A 73 -5.46 -13.55 -13.04
N LEU A 74 -4.23 -13.11 -12.74
CA LEU A 74 -3.02 -13.64 -13.36
C LEU A 74 -2.33 -14.70 -12.50
N SER A 75 -2.36 -14.54 -11.18
CA SER A 75 -1.69 -15.46 -10.26
C SER A 75 -2.61 -16.56 -9.73
N HIS A 76 -3.93 -16.39 -9.85
CA HIS A 76 -4.95 -17.23 -9.23
C HIS A 76 -4.76 -17.37 -7.71
N ARG A 77 -4.27 -16.30 -7.07
CA ARG A 77 -4.07 -16.21 -5.62
C ARG A 77 -5.09 -15.26 -5.02
N TRP A 78 -5.52 -15.60 -3.81
CA TRP A 78 -6.38 -14.75 -3.01
C TRP A 78 -5.52 -13.78 -2.19
N LEU A 79 -5.69 -12.48 -2.44
CA LEU A 79 -4.89 -11.42 -1.82
C LEU A 79 -5.82 -10.39 -1.17
N ALA A 80 -5.28 -9.63 -0.22
CA ALA A 80 -5.97 -8.45 0.28
C ALA A 80 -6.17 -7.44 -0.86
N PRO A 81 -7.29 -6.70 -0.90
CA PRO A 81 -7.45 -5.62 -1.87
C PRO A 81 -6.37 -4.55 -1.69
N GLY A 82 -5.87 -4.02 -2.79
CA GLY A 82 -4.79 -3.04 -2.74
C GLY A 82 -4.04 -2.85 -4.05
N GLY A 83 -3.18 -1.83 -4.08
CA GLY A 83 -2.56 -1.42 -5.33
C GLY A 83 -1.49 -0.34 -5.20
N HIS A 84 -1.15 0.24 -6.35
CA HIS A 84 -0.12 1.27 -6.43
C HIS A 84 -0.63 2.60 -5.86
N CYS A 85 0.29 3.35 -5.24
CA CYS A 85 -0.01 4.70 -4.78
C CYS A 85 -0.01 5.74 -5.91
N ASP A 86 0.59 5.41 -7.07
CA ASP A 86 0.66 6.24 -8.28
C ASP A 86 1.03 7.72 -8.01
N GLY A 87 2.02 7.92 -7.14
CA GLY A 87 2.57 9.23 -6.77
C GLY A 87 1.85 9.95 -5.62
N ASN A 88 0.72 9.43 -5.13
CA ASN A 88 0.01 9.98 -3.98
C ASN A 88 0.56 9.42 -2.66
N PRO A 89 1.14 10.24 -1.76
CA PRO A 89 1.70 9.76 -0.48
C PRO A 89 0.65 9.40 0.57
N ASP A 90 -0.64 9.67 0.33
CA ASP A 90 -1.71 9.24 1.24
C ASP A 90 -2.05 7.75 1.04
N VAL A 91 -1.23 6.90 1.66
CA VAL A 91 -1.35 5.42 1.59
C VAL A 91 -2.73 4.95 2.07
N PHE A 92 -3.29 5.59 3.10
CA PHE A 92 -4.60 5.21 3.62
C PHE A 92 -5.71 5.52 2.62
N ALA A 93 -5.71 6.72 2.02
CA ALA A 93 -6.67 7.07 0.98
C ALA A 93 -6.56 6.16 -0.25
N ASN A 94 -5.33 5.81 -0.67
CA ASN A 94 -5.12 4.86 -1.76
C ASN A 94 -5.65 3.46 -1.41
N ALA A 95 -5.42 2.96 -0.20
CA ALA A 95 -5.92 1.66 0.24
C ALA A 95 -7.47 1.62 0.23
N VAL A 96 -8.13 2.69 0.69
CA VAL A 96 -9.60 2.80 0.64
C VAL A 96 -10.11 2.84 -0.80
N ARG A 97 -9.46 3.60 -1.69
CA ARG A 97 -9.81 3.66 -3.11
C ARG A 97 -9.72 2.28 -3.77
N GLU A 98 -8.59 1.57 -3.61
CA GLU A 98 -8.40 0.24 -4.19
C GLU A 98 -9.42 -0.77 -3.62
N ALA A 99 -9.72 -0.68 -2.32
CA ALA A 99 -10.77 -1.48 -1.70
C ALA A 99 -12.12 -1.30 -2.39
N GLU A 100 -12.52 -0.06 -2.63
CA GLU A 100 -13.77 0.28 -3.31
C GLU A 100 -13.77 -0.23 -4.76
N GLU A 101 -12.68 -0.01 -5.49
CA GLU A 101 -12.55 -0.41 -6.90
C GLU A 101 -12.56 -1.93 -7.10
N GLU A 102 -11.85 -2.68 -6.26
CA GLU A 102 -11.69 -4.14 -6.41
C GLU A 102 -12.83 -4.95 -5.78
N THR A 103 -13.49 -4.43 -4.74
CA THR A 103 -14.54 -5.17 -4.00
C THR A 103 -15.95 -4.61 -4.17
N GLY A 104 -16.10 -3.35 -4.59
CA GLY A 104 -17.37 -2.64 -4.65
C GLY A 104 -17.96 -2.22 -3.29
N LEU A 105 -17.21 -2.36 -2.19
CA LEU A 105 -17.66 -1.98 -0.84
C LEU A 105 -17.44 -0.49 -0.57
N THR A 106 -18.51 0.29 -0.42
CA THR A 106 -18.44 1.77 -0.30
C THR A 106 -18.72 2.34 1.10
N ASP A 107 -19.07 1.50 2.09
CA ASP A 107 -19.33 1.93 3.49
C ASP A 107 -18.34 1.28 4.46
N LEU A 108 -17.06 1.31 4.09
CA LEU A 108 -15.97 0.81 4.93
C LEU A 108 -15.71 1.75 6.11
N LYS A 109 -15.56 1.18 7.30
CA LYS A 109 -15.34 1.94 8.55
C LYS A 109 -13.91 1.69 9.06
N PRO A 110 -13.06 2.73 9.15
CA PRO A 110 -11.68 2.55 9.58
C PRO A 110 -11.61 2.07 11.04
N LEU A 111 -11.03 0.89 11.28
CA LEU A 111 -10.87 0.36 12.65
C LEU A 111 -9.73 1.03 13.42
N LEU A 112 -8.66 1.39 12.72
CA LEU A 112 -7.45 1.98 13.31
C LEU A 112 -7.31 3.47 13.01
N ALA A 113 -8.39 4.14 12.58
CA ALA A 113 -8.40 5.58 12.26
C ALA A 113 -7.24 6.03 11.34
N GLY A 114 -6.89 5.20 10.35
CA GLY A 114 -5.79 5.46 9.42
C GLY A 114 -4.40 5.04 9.92
N ALA A 115 -4.31 4.38 11.07
CA ALA A 115 -3.05 3.83 11.54
C ALA A 115 -2.67 2.54 10.79
N ILE A 116 -1.36 2.33 10.64
CA ILE A 116 -0.77 1.14 10.02
C ILE A 116 -1.14 -0.11 10.83
N PHE A 117 -1.61 -1.14 10.13
CA PHE A 117 -1.84 -2.46 10.72
C PHE A 117 -0.58 -3.34 10.59
N ASP A 118 -0.12 -3.59 9.36
CA ASP A 118 1.06 -4.38 9.04
C ASP A 118 1.94 -3.69 7.98
N ILE A 119 3.22 -4.07 7.95
CA ILE A 119 4.20 -3.66 6.95
C ILE A 119 4.92 -4.89 6.42
N ASN A 120 4.85 -5.08 5.10
CA ASN A 120 5.61 -6.10 4.41
C ASN A 120 6.36 -5.53 3.20
N ALA A 121 7.42 -6.24 2.81
CA ALA A 121 8.16 -5.97 1.59
C ALA A 121 8.44 -7.29 0.88
N ALA A 122 8.21 -7.34 -0.42
CA ALA A 122 8.46 -8.51 -1.24
C ALA A 122 8.89 -8.09 -2.66
N PRO A 123 9.78 -8.86 -3.31
CA PRO A 123 10.10 -8.62 -4.70
C PRO A 123 8.89 -8.94 -5.60
N VAL A 124 8.70 -8.13 -6.64
CA VAL A 124 7.74 -8.37 -7.70
C VAL A 124 8.46 -8.46 -9.03
N GLU A 125 8.06 -9.41 -9.87
CA GLU A 125 8.59 -9.49 -11.24
C GLU A 125 8.08 -8.29 -12.06
N THR A 126 8.91 -7.77 -12.95
CA THR A 126 8.47 -6.75 -13.91
C THR A 126 7.79 -7.41 -15.11
N ARG A 127 6.87 -6.69 -15.76
CA ARG A 127 6.19 -7.13 -16.97
C ARG A 127 6.26 -6.08 -18.07
N LYS A 128 6.09 -6.52 -19.31
CA LYS A 128 5.98 -5.62 -20.47
C LYS A 128 4.52 -5.31 -20.77
N VAL A 129 4.17 -4.04 -20.84
CA VAL A 129 2.83 -3.54 -21.16
C VAL A 129 2.96 -2.51 -22.26
N HIS A 130 2.33 -2.72 -23.43
CA HIS A 130 2.36 -1.76 -24.55
C HIS A 130 3.77 -1.20 -24.94
N GLY A 131 4.84 -1.96 -24.69
CA GLY A 131 6.23 -1.54 -24.97
C GLY A 131 6.95 -0.83 -23.81
N SER A 132 6.26 -0.50 -22.70
CA SER A 132 6.88 -0.09 -21.43
C SER A 132 7.20 -1.30 -20.53
N ILE A 133 8.14 -1.12 -19.62
CA ILE A 133 8.39 -2.04 -18.50
C ILE A 133 7.70 -1.44 -17.28
N GLU A 134 6.85 -2.22 -16.63
CA GLU A 134 6.11 -1.83 -15.44
C GLU A 134 6.31 -2.92 -14.37
N PRO A 135 6.19 -2.58 -13.07
CA PRO A 135 6.08 -3.61 -12.04
C PRO A 135 4.89 -4.53 -12.35
N GLY A 136 5.05 -5.83 -12.13
CA GLY A 136 3.93 -6.76 -12.11
C GLY A 136 2.98 -6.38 -10.98
N GLN A 137 1.70 -6.68 -11.16
CA GLN A 137 0.79 -6.71 -10.01
C GLN A 137 1.21 -7.87 -9.11
N ARG A 138 1.09 -7.68 -7.78
CA ARG A 138 1.48 -8.69 -6.80
C ARG A 138 0.87 -10.04 -7.16
N VAL A 139 1.74 -11.02 -7.36
CA VAL A 139 1.38 -12.44 -7.50
C VAL A 139 1.05 -13.01 -6.13
#